data_AF-A0A8J7T335-F1
#
_entry.id   AF-A0A8J7T335-F1
#
_cell.length_a   1.000
_cell.length_b   1.000
_cell.length_c   1.000
_cell.angle_alpha   90.00
_cell.angle_beta   90.00
_cell.angle_gamma   90.00
#
_symmetry.space_group_name_H-M   'P 1'
#
loop_
_entity.id
_entity.type
_entity.pdbx_description
1 polymer ?
#
loop_
_entity_poly.entity_id
_entity_poly.type
_entity_poly.pdbx_seq_one_letter_code
_entity_poly.pdbx_strand_id
1 'polypeptide(L)'
;MKVEFGWARNPKDYREIWEVWNTRFEPKDTYVARVDGKVVGYAWFEGEKLTRIAMLADRRNPEISNALLEKALSAHFNRNPHMKEIMLTASADNFRRQRALERWYQMRGGEQIPTKQGFVHSGDFRFTREKFVKARKRKSRPK
;
A
#
# COMPACT_ATOMS: atom_id res chain seq x y z
N MET A 1 2.44 -14.96 17.37
CA MET A 1 2.51 -13.67 16.64
C MET A 1 1.14 -13.38 16.06
N LYS A 2 0.44 -12.36 16.55
CA LYS A 2 -0.86 -11.93 16.04
C LYS A 2 -0.66 -10.74 15.10
N VAL A 3 -1.11 -10.85 13.85
CA VAL A 3 -1.04 -9.77 12.86
C VAL A 3 -2.44 -9.21 12.62
N GLU A 4 -2.58 -7.89 12.78
CA GLU A 4 -3.85 -7.19 12.63
C GLU A 4 -3.71 -6.06 11.61
N PHE A 5 -4.78 -5.80 10.85
CA PHE A 5 -4.82 -4.77 9.83
C PHE A 5 -6.05 -3.91 10.02
N GLY A 6 -5.91 -2.59 9.90
CA GLY A 6 -7.05 -1.70 10.03
C GLY A 6 -6.69 -0.24 9.82
N TRP A 7 -7.72 0.60 9.72
CA TRP A 7 -7.53 2.05 9.70
C TRP A 7 -6.92 2.51 11.03
N ALA A 8 -6.02 3.48 10.97
CA ALA A 8 -5.59 4.23 12.14
C ALA A 8 -6.80 5.00 12.67
N ARG A 9 -7.21 4.70 13.91
CA ARG A 9 -8.44 5.27 14.49
C ARG A 9 -8.17 6.04 15.78
N ASN A 10 -7.04 5.76 16.44
CA ASN A 10 -6.75 6.33 17.75
C ASN A 10 -5.47 7.17 17.69
N PRO A 11 -5.36 8.23 18.49
CA PRO A 11 -4.15 9.08 18.58
C PRO A 11 -2.85 8.28 18.83
N LYS A 12 -2.96 7.13 19.51
CA LYS A 12 -1.84 6.21 19.75
C LYS A 12 -1.21 5.68 18.45
N ASP A 13 -2.02 5.32 17.45
CA ASP A 13 -1.51 4.80 16.17
C ASP A 13 -0.68 5.87 15.45
N TYR A 14 -1.20 7.10 15.43
CA TYR A 14 -0.53 8.24 14.80
C TYR A 14 0.77 8.59 15.53
N ARG A 15 0.76 8.54 16.87
CA ARG A 15 1.96 8.73 17.67
C ARG A 15 3.04 7.69 17.36
N GLU A 16 2.68 6.41 17.30
CA GLU A 16 3.64 5.35 16.94
C GLU A 16 4.20 5.56 15.53
N ILE A 17 3.37 6.01 14.58
CA ILE A 17 3.83 6.32 13.22
C ILE A 17 4.80 7.52 13.23
N TRP A 18 4.49 8.56 13.98
CA TRP A 18 5.31 9.76 14.10
C TRP A 18 6.66 9.50 14.73
N GLU A 19 6.68 8.77 15.84
CA GLU A 19 7.92 8.45 16.57
C GLU A 19 8.86 7.61 15.72
N VAL A 20 8.31 6.68 14.93
CA VAL A 20 9.11 5.74 14.13
C VAL A 20 9.56 6.34 12.79
N TRP A 21 8.66 7.00 12.06
CA TRP A 21 8.93 7.45 10.69
C TRP A 21 9.07 8.97 10.55
N ASN A 22 9.08 9.70 11.68
CA ASN A 22 9.22 11.16 11.78
C ASN A 22 8.32 11.91 10.78
N THR A 23 7.11 11.40 10.56
CA THR A 23 6.14 12.03 9.68
C THR A 23 5.48 13.19 10.44
N ARG A 24 5.81 14.43 10.08
CA ARG A 24 5.23 15.65 10.68
C ARG A 24 3.76 15.91 10.31
N PHE A 25 3.01 14.89 9.90
CA PHE A 25 1.66 15.02 9.33
C PHE A 25 0.74 13.97 9.96
N GLU A 26 -0.51 14.34 10.28
CA GLU A 26 -1.60 13.41 10.62
C GLU A 26 -2.21 12.88 9.32
N PRO A 27 -1.85 11.67 8.85
CA PRO A 27 -2.36 11.20 7.60
C PRO A 27 -3.75 10.59 7.88
N LYS A 28 -4.80 11.42 7.73
CA LYS A 28 -6.20 11.07 8.09
C LYS A 28 -6.71 9.77 7.44
N ASP A 29 -6.14 9.40 6.29
CA ASP A 29 -6.42 8.14 5.61
C ASP A 29 -5.21 7.21 5.65
N THR A 30 -4.88 6.75 6.86
CA THR A 30 -3.82 5.77 7.09
C THR A 30 -4.37 4.40 7.43
N TYR A 31 -3.92 3.39 6.70
CA TYR A 31 -4.14 1.99 6.98
C TYR A 31 -2.87 1.38 7.59
N VAL A 32 -2.98 0.67 8.70
CA VAL A 32 -1.83 0.17 9.46
C VAL A 32 -1.82 -1.35 9.55
N ALA A 33 -0.61 -1.90 9.64
CA ALA A 33 -0.35 -3.27 10.07
C ALA A 33 0.18 -3.24 11.50
N ARG A 34 -0.42 -4.03 12.38
CA ARG A 34 0.01 -4.22 13.77
C ARG A 34 0.49 -5.65 13.99
N VAL A 35 1.57 -5.80 14.75
CA VAL A 35 2.06 -7.10 15.22
C VAL A 35 2.08 -7.05 16.73
N ASP A 36 1.33 -7.95 17.36
CA ASP A 36 1.17 -8.01 18.82
C ASP A 36 0.80 -6.64 19.43
N GLY A 37 -0.11 -5.93 18.74
CA GLY A 37 -0.66 -4.63 19.16
C GLY A 37 0.19 -3.39 18.82
N LYS A 38 1.39 -3.54 18.25
CA LYS A 38 2.27 -2.42 17.85
C LYS A 38 2.24 -2.18 16.36
N VAL A 39 2.23 -0.92 15.91
CA VAL A 39 2.30 -0.57 14.50
C VAL A 39 3.67 -0.94 13.93
N VAL A 40 3.68 -1.79 12.91
CA VAL A 40 4.91 -2.22 12.21
C VAL A 40 5.00 -1.70 10.78
N GLY A 41 3.93 -1.12 10.27
CA GLY A 41 3.90 -0.50 8.96
C GLY A 41 2.58 0.18 8.68
N TYR A 42 2.60 1.06 7.69
CA TYR A 42 1.45 1.85 7.31
C TYR A 42 1.41 2.14 5.80
N ALA A 43 0.21 2.39 5.31
CA ALA A 43 -0.10 2.87 3.98
C ALA A 43 -0.97 4.12 4.10
N TRP A 44 -0.53 5.23 3.50
CA TRP A 44 -1.18 6.52 3.59
C TRP A 44 -1.75 6.92 2.22
N PHE A 45 -3.03 7.29 2.22
CA PHE A 45 -3.75 7.79 1.06
C PHE A 45 -4.05 9.29 1.14
N GLU A 46 -4.04 9.96 -0.01
CA GLU A 46 -4.57 11.30 -0.22
C GLU A 46 -5.52 11.25 -1.42
N GLY A 47 -6.83 11.21 -1.15
CA GLY A 47 -7.83 11.03 -2.20
C GLY A 47 -7.58 9.72 -2.97
N GLU A 48 -7.39 9.81 -4.28
CA GLU A 48 -7.14 8.66 -5.18
C GLU A 48 -5.65 8.24 -5.24
N LYS A 49 -4.79 8.83 -4.41
CA LYS A 49 -3.35 8.55 -4.42
C LYS A 49 -2.93 7.76 -3.18
N LEU A 50 -2.21 6.66 -3.36
CA LEU A 50 -1.41 6.02 -2.33
C LEU A 50 -0.06 6.76 -2.25
N THR A 51 0.03 7.69 -1.30
CA THR A 51 1.16 8.61 -1.15
C THR A 51 2.38 7.92 -0.55
N ARG A 52 2.19 7.01 0.41
CA ARG A 52 3.31 6.32 1.06
C ARG A 52 2.93 4.94 1.56
N ILE A 53 3.85 3.99 1.44
CA ILE A 53 3.82 2.72 2.16
C ILE A 53 5.19 2.48 2.82
N ALA A 54 5.18 2.15 4.11
CA ALA A 54 6.40 1.95 4.88
C ALA A 54 6.25 0.80 5.89
N MET A 55 7.38 0.17 6.19
CA MET A 55 7.51 -0.93 7.16
C MET A 55 8.74 -0.69 8.03
N LEU A 56 8.64 -1.06 9.30
CA LEU A 56 9.73 -1.05 10.28
C LEU A 56 10.86 -1.96 9.81
N ALA A 57 12.10 -1.49 9.87
CA ALA A 57 13.24 -2.18 9.27
C ALA A 57 13.51 -3.56 9.90
N ASP A 58 13.41 -3.66 11.22
CA ASP A 58 13.55 -4.88 12.04
C ASP A 58 12.35 -5.83 11.91
N ARG A 59 11.19 -5.31 11.47
CA ARG A 59 9.95 -6.08 11.23
C ARG A 59 9.61 -6.20 9.75
N ARG A 60 10.57 -5.98 8.85
CA ARG A 60 10.39 -6.15 7.40
C ARG A 60 10.19 -7.62 7.07
N ASN A 61 8.93 -8.03 7.06
CA ASN A 61 8.49 -9.30 6.52
C ASN A 61 7.75 -9.03 5.17
N PRO A 62 8.24 -9.57 4.04
CA PRO A 62 7.60 -9.43 2.73
C PRO A 62 6.12 -9.85 2.71
N GLU A 63 5.73 -10.84 3.50
CA GLU A 63 4.33 -11.29 3.59
C GLU A 63 3.46 -10.22 4.24
N ILE A 64 3.94 -9.60 5.32
CA ILE A 64 3.22 -8.53 6.02
C ILE A 64 3.15 -7.28 5.15
N SER A 65 4.23 -6.90 4.47
CA SER A 65 4.21 -5.74 3.57
C SER A 65 3.26 -5.92 2.39
N ASN A 66 3.24 -7.13 1.81
CA ASN A 66 2.33 -7.46 0.71
C ASN A 66 0.87 -7.50 1.18
N ALA A 67 0.62 -8.07 2.34
CA ALA A 67 -0.72 -8.12 2.95
C ALA A 67 -1.21 -6.71 3.32
N LEU A 68 -0.33 -5.86 3.86
CA LEU A 68 -0.62 -4.46 4.17
C LEU A 68 -1.11 -3.74 2.94
N LEU A 69 -0.35 -3.81 1.83
CA LEU A 69 -0.73 -3.13 0.60
C LEU A 69 -2.07 -3.64 0.03
N GLU A 70 -2.24 -4.96 -0.05
CA GLU A 70 -3.48 -5.55 -0.56
C GLU A 70 -4.70 -5.12 0.27
N LYS A 71 -4.58 -5.22 1.60
CA LYS A 71 -5.69 -4.88 2.50
C LYS A 71 -5.95 -3.39 2.51
N ALA A 72 -4.92 -2.55 2.42
CA ALA A 72 -5.05 -1.10 2.31
C ALA A 72 -5.80 -0.69 1.04
N LEU A 73 -5.40 -1.19 -0.13
CA LEU A 73 -6.09 -0.91 -1.40
C LEU A 73 -7.56 -1.38 -1.35
N SER A 74 -7.80 -2.58 -0.84
CA SER A 74 -9.17 -3.10 -0.70
C SER A 74 -10.00 -2.25 0.26
N ALA A 75 -9.44 -1.83 1.39
CA ALA A 75 -10.13 -1.02 2.37
C ALA A 75 -10.46 0.36 1.81
N HIS A 76 -9.53 0.94 1.03
CA HIS A 76 -9.71 2.26 0.41
C HIS A 76 -10.80 2.27 -0.66
N PHE A 77 -10.82 1.27 -1.56
CA PHE A 77 -11.91 1.11 -2.53
C PHE A 77 -13.27 0.85 -1.87
N ASN A 78 -13.30 0.13 -0.75
CA ASN A 78 -14.54 -0.12 -0.02
C ASN A 78 -15.05 1.15 0.68
N ARG A 79 -14.15 1.98 1.23
CA ARG A 79 -14.50 3.25 1.87
C ARG A 79 -14.91 4.33 0.87
N ASN A 80 -14.44 4.23 -0.38
CA ASN A 80 -14.72 5.17 -1.45
C ASN A 80 -15.40 4.48 -2.64
N PRO A 81 -16.72 4.21 -2.57
CA PRO A 81 -17.41 3.42 -3.59
C PRO A 81 -17.34 4.00 -5.01
N HIS A 82 -17.23 5.32 -5.13
CA HIS A 82 -17.15 6.04 -6.40
C HIS A 82 -15.76 6.02 -7.04
N MET A 83 -14.73 5.67 -6.26
CA MET A 83 -13.35 5.65 -6.73
C MET A 83 -13.12 4.49 -7.70
N LYS A 84 -12.62 4.83 -8.89
CA LYS A 84 -12.36 3.85 -9.97
C LYS A 84 -10.93 3.37 -9.98
N GLU A 85 -10.00 4.21 -9.52
CA GLU A 85 -8.57 3.92 -9.55
C GLU A 85 -7.82 4.48 -8.35
N ILE A 86 -6.66 3.87 -8.07
CA ILE A 86 -5.69 4.36 -7.10
C ILE A 86 -4.34 4.47 -7.80
N MET A 87 -3.75 5.65 -7.72
CA MET A 87 -2.40 5.95 -8.20
C MET A 87 -1.37 5.63 -7.11
N LEU A 88 -0.36 4.85 -7.44
CA LEU A 88 0.78 4.53 -6.57
C LEU A 88 2.06 5.01 -7.26
N THR A 89 2.83 5.87 -6.59
CA THR A 89 4.15 6.29 -7.07
C THR A 89 5.22 5.56 -6.26
N ALA A 90 5.93 4.62 -6.87
CA ALA A 90 7.09 3.99 -6.26
C ALA A 90 8.30 4.93 -6.39
N SER A 91 8.98 5.22 -5.27
CA SER A 91 10.18 6.06 -5.32
C SER A 91 11.34 5.34 -6.03
N ALA A 92 12.12 6.11 -6.79
CA ALA A 92 13.27 5.63 -7.57
C ALA A 92 14.33 4.92 -6.71
N ASP A 93 14.45 5.23 -5.41
CA ASP A 93 15.44 4.62 -4.51
C ASP A 93 15.25 3.10 -4.29
N ASN A 94 14.16 2.51 -4.79
CA ASN A 94 13.93 1.06 -4.78
C ASN A 94 14.27 0.36 -6.12
N PHE A 95 15.12 0.95 -6.97
CA PHE A 95 15.51 0.41 -8.29
C PHE A 95 15.87 -1.09 -8.30
N ARG A 96 16.55 -1.62 -7.26
CA ARG A 96 16.91 -3.06 -7.18
C ARG A 96 15.72 -3.98 -6.85
N ARG A 97 14.69 -3.47 -6.18
CA ARG A 97 13.47 -4.23 -5.81
C ARG A 97 12.31 -4.01 -6.79
N GLN A 98 12.51 -3.09 -7.72
CA GLN A 98 11.54 -2.64 -8.69
C GLN A 98 10.89 -3.80 -9.43
N ARG A 99 11.60 -4.61 -10.22
CA ARG A 99 10.97 -5.66 -11.05
C ARG A 99 10.10 -6.65 -10.27
N ALA A 100 10.50 -7.02 -9.05
CA ALA A 100 9.71 -7.90 -8.20
C ALA A 100 8.43 -7.21 -7.69
N LEU A 101 8.55 -5.93 -7.33
CA LEU A 101 7.44 -5.06 -6.94
C LEU A 101 6.49 -4.81 -8.13
N GLU A 102 7.02 -4.53 -9.32
CA GLU A 102 6.26 -4.33 -10.56
C GLU A 102 5.48 -5.59 -10.93
N ARG A 103 6.13 -6.77 -10.91
CA ARG A 103 5.42 -8.05 -11.12
C ARG A 103 4.34 -8.27 -10.08
N TRP A 104 4.60 -7.94 -8.82
CA TRP A 104 3.60 -8.04 -7.76
C TRP A 104 2.41 -7.13 -8.02
N TYR A 105 2.66 -5.86 -8.41
CA TYR A 105 1.61 -4.90 -8.76
C TYR A 105 0.78 -5.39 -9.95
N GLN A 106 1.43 -5.87 -11.01
CA GLN A 106 0.76 -6.43 -12.19
C GLN A 106 -0.12 -7.64 -11.85
N MET A 107 0.37 -8.57 -11.02
CA MET A 107 -0.43 -9.72 -10.55
C MET A 107 -1.69 -9.31 -9.76
N ARG A 108 -1.71 -8.10 -9.21
CA ARG A 108 -2.85 -7.54 -8.46
C ARG A 108 -3.72 -6.59 -9.28
N GLY A 109 -3.48 -6.49 -10.58
CA GLY A 109 -4.23 -5.63 -11.48
C GLY A 109 -3.71 -4.19 -11.55
N GLY A 110 -2.51 -3.94 -11.03
CA GLY A 110 -1.80 -2.68 -11.21
C GLY A 110 -1.21 -2.57 -12.60
N GLU A 111 -1.45 -1.45 -13.26
CA GLU A 111 -0.91 -1.14 -14.58
C GLU A 111 0.20 -0.12 -14.45
N GLN A 112 1.33 -0.35 -15.09
CA GLN A 112 2.39 0.64 -15.13
C GLN A 112 1.96 1.81 -16.03
N ILE A 113 2.07 3.03 -15.52
CA ILE A 113 1.83 4.24 -16.31
C ILE A 113 3.15 4.68 -16.94
N PRO A 114 3.21 4.92 -18.27
CA PRO A 114 4.37 5.50 -18.90
C PRO A 114 4.57 6.93 -18.40
N THR A 115 5.71 7.22 -17.79
CA THR A 115 6.09 8.60 -17.45
C THR A 115 6.45 9.35 -18.75
N LYS A 116 5.73 10.44 -19.05
CA LYS A 116 6.09 11.33 -20.16
C LYS A 116 7.37 12.08 -19.77
N GLN A 117 8.32 12.17 -20.72
CA GLN A 117 9.64 12.83 -20.65
C GLN A 117 10.76 11.98 -20.05
N GLY A 118 11.50 11.26 -20.92
CA GLY A 118 12.96 11.09 -20.92
C GLY A 118 13.68 10.49 -19.68
N PHE A 119 12.99 10.39 -18.56
CA PHE A 119 13.46 9.83 -17.31
C PHE A 119 12.68 8.54 -17.11
N VAL A 120 13.40 7.44 -17.16
CA VAL A 120 12.94 6.17 -16.58
C VAL A 120 12.95 6.37 -15.05
N HIS A 121 12.08 7.22 -14.53
CA HIS A 121 11.59 7.08 -13.17
C HIS A 121 10.42 6.11 -13.25
N SER A 122 10.80 4.87 -13.51
CA SER A 122 9.98 3.68 -13.38
C SER A 122 9.34 3.73 -11.98
N GLY A 123 8.02 3.73 -11.88
CA GLY A 123 7.40 3.64 -10.55
C GLY A 123 5.92 3.95 -10.43
N ASP A 124 5.30 4.62 -11.41
CA ASP A 124 3.87 4.92 -11.32
C ASP A 124 3.02 3.70 -11.73
N PHE A 125 2.17 3.28 -10.81
CA PHE A 125 1.21 2.19 -10.98
C PHE A 125 -0.21 2.70 -10.76
N ARG A 126 -1.11 2.31 -11.66
CA ARG A 126 -2.54 2.51 -11.53
C ARG A 126 -3.22 1.21 -11.19
N PHE A 127 -3.90 1.16 -10.06
CA PHE A 127 -4.78 0.05 -9.71
C PHE A 127 -6.22 0.45 -10.03
N THR A 128 -6.87 -0.22 -10.98
CA THR A 128 -8.31 -0.02 -11.17
C THR A 128 -9.10 -0.95 -10.27
N ARG A 129 -10.23 -0.49 -9.74
CA ARG A 129 -11.10 -1.28 -8.87
C ARG A 129 -11.51 -2.59 -9.53
N GLU A 130 -11.89 -2.54 -10.81
CA GLU A 130 -12.32 -3.71 -11.56
C GLU A 130 -11.22 -4.77 -11.64
N LYS A 131 -10.00 -4.36 -12.02
CA LYS A 131 -8.86 -5.28 -12.14
C LYS A 131 -8.42 -5.82 -10.79
N PHE A 132 -8.44 -4.98 -9.75
CA PHE A 132 -8.13 -5.41 -8.38
C PHE A 132 -9.12 -6.44 -7.86
N VAL A 133 -10.43 -6.19 -8.02
CA VAL A 133 -11.49 -7.14 -7.63
C VAL A 133 -11.37 -8.45 -8.41
N LYS A 134 -11.13 -8.37 -9.72
CA LYS A 134 -10.95 -9.56 -10.58
C LYS A 134 -9.72 -10.38 -10.18
N ALA A 135 -8.59 -9.71 -9.90
CA ALA A 135 -7.36 -10.36 -9.43
C ALA A 135 -7.56 -11.06 -8.07
N ARG A 136 -8.33 -10.45 -7.16
CA ARG A 136 -8.64 -11.05 -5.86
C ARG A 136 -9.50 -12.30 -5.98
N LYS A 137 -10.54 -12.26 -6.83
CA LYS A 137 -11.41 -13.43 -7.09
C LYS A 137 -10.66 -14.61 -7.73
N ARG A 138 -9.64 -14.34 -8.56
CA ARG A 138 -8.78 -15.38 -9.15
C ARG A 138 -7.94 -16.12 -8.09
N LYS A 139 -7.49 -15.42 -7.03
CA LYS A 139 -6.75 -16.06 -5.93
C LYS A 139 -7.62 -16.93 -5.01
N SER A 140 -8.92 -16.63 -4.90
CA SER A 140 -9.83 -17.34 -3.98
C SER A 140 -10.54 -18.54 -4.60
N ARG A 141 -10.26 -18.88 -5.86
CA ARG A 141 -10.82 -20.08 -6.50
C ARG A 141 -9.95 -21.29 -6.14
N PRO A 142 -10.46 -22.30 -5.41
CA PRO A 142 -9.71 -23.53 -5.19
C PRO A 142 -9.47 -24.21 -6.53
N LYS A 143 -8.27 -24.78 -6.70
CA LYS A 143 -7.95 -25.70 -7.80
C LYS A 143 -8.69 -27.01 -7.59
#